data_AF-A0A512RPB1-F1
#
_entry.id   AF-A0A512RPB1-F1
#
_cell.length_a   1.000
_cell.length_b   1.000
_cell.length_c   1.000
_cell.angle_alpha   90.00
_cell.angle_beta   90.00
_cell.angle_gamma   90.00
#
_symmetry.space_group_name_H-M   'P 1'
#
loop_
_entity.id
_entity.type
_entity.pdbx_description
1 polymer ?
#
loop_
_entity_poly.entity_id
_entity_poly.type
_entity_poly.pdbx_seq_one_letter_code
_entity_poly.pdbx_strand_id
1 'polypeptide(L)'
;MEKKELASILSEILVPIGFKKKGNYWVVNGTEITKMVNLQKSQFSNCFYINYGYILNTIPLNGLTMHVFGGLGSLDSNENARIKELLNLENSISDEERASGLKKVLIEKLAHKVSSVNTEADVLVELKKQPHLNNIPLVVKRHFHLPE
;
A
#
# COMPACT_ATOMS: atom_id res chain seq x y z
N MET A 1 3.81 3.77 21.16
CA MET A 1 2.75 3.88 20.13
C MET A 1 2.04 2.55 20.00
N GLU A 2 0.73 2.59 19.80
CA GLU A 2 -0.17 1.47 19.61
C GLU A 2 -0.73 1.40 18.17
N LYS A 3 -1.28 0.25 17.79
CA LYS A 3 -1.90 0.05 16.46
C LYS A 3 -2.93 1.14 16.11
N LYS A 4 -3.70 1.60 17.09
CA LYS A 4 -4.75 2.63 16.89
C LYS A 4 -4.17 3.97 16.42
N GLU A 5 -2.99 4.33 16.91
CA GLU A 5 -2.30 5.58 16.56
C GLU A 5 -1.71 5.48 15.16
N LEU A 6 -1.08 4.34 14.81
CA LEU A 6 -0.69 4.06 13.43
C LEU A 6 -1.88 4.18 12.47
N ALA A 7 -3.02 3.58 12.81
CA ALA A 7 -4.22 3.67 12.01
C ALA A 7 -4.79 5.10 11.94
N SER A 8 -4.60 5.92 12.96
CA SER A 8 -4.96 7.36 12.92
C SER A 8 -4.09 8.10 11.92
N ILE A 9 -2.78 7.89 11.97
CA ILE A 9 -1.82 8.50 11.03
C ILE A 9 -2.16 8.14 9.58
N LEU A 10 -2.46 6.87 9.28
CA LEU A 10 -2.91 6.50 7.93
C LEU A 10 -4.22 7.22 7.54
N SER A 11 -5.16 7.36 8.48
CA SER A 11 -6.44 8.03 8.20
C SER A 11 -6.25 9.52 7.90
N GLU A 12 -5.39 10.21 8.65
CA GLU A 12 -5.04 11.61 8.42
C GLU A 12 -4.47 11.86 7.03
N ILE A 13 -3.73 10.90 6.46
CA ILE A 13 -3.16 11.01 5.12
C ILE A 13 -4.13 10.55 4.03
N LEU A 14 -4.84 9.44 4.23
CA LEU A 14 -5.62 8.79 3.18
C LEU A 14 -7.03 9.35 3.04
N VAL A 15 -7.67 9.79 4.13
CA VAL A 15 -9.04 10.34 4.09
C VAL A 15 -9.13 11.61 3.23
N PRO A 16 -8.20 12.59 3.33
CA PRO A 16 -8.24 13.78 2.48
C PRO A 16 -8.16 13.50 0.98
N ILE A 17 -7.51 12.38 0.58
CA ILE A 17 -7.43 11.96 -0.83
C ILE A 17 -8.53 10.95 -1.22
N GLY A 18 -9.60 10.87 -0.42
CA GLY A 18 -10.85 10.19 -0.77
C GLY A 18 -11.01 8.77 -0.23
N PHE A 19 -10.02 8.22 0.48
CA PHE A 19 -10.15 6.87 1.03
C PHE A 19 -11.14 6.82 2.20
N LYS A 20 -11.93 5.75 2.23
CA LYS A 20 -12.83 5.43 3.34
C LYS A 20 -12.27 4.28 4.17
N LYS A 21 -12.14 4.48 5.48
CA LYS A 21 -11.69 3.44 6.41
C LYS A 21 -12.78 2.37 6.61
N LYS A 22 -12.40 1.10 6.57
CA LYS A 22 -13.22 -0.07 6.86
C LYS A 22 -12.38 -1.08 7.66
N GLY A 23 -12.52 -1.09 8.97
CA GLY A 23 -11.70 -1.92 9.85
C GLY A 23 -10.21 -1.57 9.77
N ASN A 24 -9.39 -2.51 9.27
CA ASN A 24 -7.93 -2.35 9.12
C ASN A 24 -7.50 -1.87 7.73
N TYR A 25 -8.44 -1.62 6.81
CA TYR A 25 -8.12 -1.16 5.47
C TYR A 25 -8.84 0.15 5.12
N TRP A 26 -8.33 0.82 4.11
CA TRP A 26 -8.83 2.04 3.51
C TRP A 26 -9.09 1.76 2.04
N VAL A 27 -10.23 2.20 1.52
CA VAL A 27 -10.64 1.91 0.15
C VAL A 27 -11.16 3.14 -0.59
N VAL A 28 -10.81 3.23 -1.88
CA VAL A 28 -11.46 4.11 -2.87
C VAL A 28 -12.01 3.23 -3.97
N ASN A 29 -13.32 3.25 -4.17
CA ASN A 29 -13.96 2.56 -5.28
C ASN A 29 -14.00 3.50 -6.48
N GLY A 30 -13.17 3.25 -7.49
CA GLY A 30 -13.27 3.88 -8.81
C GLY A 30 -14.17 3.10 -9.75
N THR A 31 -14.36 3.62 -10.96
CA THR A 31 -15.11 2.95 -12.04
C THR A 31 -14.35 1.73 -12.56
N GLU A 32 -13.07 1.93 -12.88
CA GLU A 32 -12.18 0.91 -13.45
C GLU A 32 -11.43 0.11 -12.41
N ILE A 33 -10.93 0.79 -11.36
CA ILE A 33 -10.16 0.15 -10.30
C ILE A 33 -10.68 0.52 -8.93
N THR A 34 -10.55 -0.41 -7.99
CA THR A 34 -10.67 -0.14 -6.56
C THR A 34 -9.27 -0.08 -5.95
N LYS A 35 -8.93 1.04 -5.30
CA LYS A 35 -7.66 1.21 -4.60
C LYS A 35 -7.81 0.78 -3.16
N MET A 36 -6.84 0.06 -2.63
CA MET A 36 -6.87 -0.37 -1.24
C MET A 36 -5.52 -0.13 -0.55
N VAL A 37 -5.57 0.26 0.72
CA VAL A 37 -4.43 0.29 1.64
C VAL A 37 -4.82 -0.51 2.88
N ASN A 38 -3.95 -1.38 3.39
CA ASN A 38 -4.17 -2.23 4.55
C ASN A 38 -3.02 -2.08 5.55
N LEU A 39 -3.37 -1.92 6.82
CA LEU A 39 -2.42 -1.98 7.93
C LEU A 39 -2.43 -3.39 8.52
N GLN A 40 -1.38 -4.16 8.22
CA GLN A 40 -1.22 -5.54 8.66
C GLN A 40 -0.25 -5.63 9.84
N LYS A 41 -0.63 -6.32 10.91
CA LYS A 41 0.30 -6.65 12.00
C LYS A 41 1.08 -7.93 11.66
N SER A 42 2.36 -7.98 12.02
CA SER A 42 3.16 -9.20 12.05
C SER A 42 2.56 -10.23 13.03
N GLN A 43 2.69 -11.51 12.72
CA GLN A 43 2.31 -12.59 13.63
C GLN A 43 3.41 -12.88 14.67
N PHE A 44 4.64 -12.42 14.41
CA PHE A 44 5.83 -12.79 15.19
C PHE A 44 6.37 -11.65 16.08
N SER A 45 5.92 -10.42 15.84
CA SER A 45 6.42 -9.23 16.54
C SER A 45 5.38 -8.11 16.53
N ASN A 46 5.65 -7.04 17.29
CA ASN A 46 4.90 -5.78 17.22
C ASN A 46 5.34 -4.89 16.04
N CYS A 47 5.68 -5.52 14.91
CA CYS A 47 5.92 -4.85 13.63
C CYS A 47 4.65 -4.79 12.79
N PHE A 48 4.57 -3.77 11.95
CA PHE A 48 3.47 -3.55 11.03
C PHE A 48 3.96 -3.47 9.58
N TYR A 49 3.07 -3.80 8.66
CA TYR A 49 3.24 -3.63 7.24
C TYR A 49 2.10 -2.76 6.72
N ILE A 50 2.45 -1.79 5.86
CA ILE A 50 1.47 -1.01 5.12
C ILE A 50 1.49 -1.54 3.70
N ASN A 51 0.43 -2.25 3.35
CA ASN A 51 0.25 -2.86 2.05
C ASN A 51 -0.75 -2.03 1.26
N TYR A 52 -0.56 -1.89 -0.04
CA TYR A 52 -1.46 -1.16 -0.91
C TYR A 52 -1.54 -1.81 -2.28
N GLY A 53 -2.52 -1.40 -3.06
CA GLY A 53 -2.70 -1.99 -4.37
C GLY A 53 -4.04 -1.69 -5.02
N TYR A 54 -4.31 -2.45 -6.06
CA TYR A 54 -5.43 -2.20 -6.96
C TYR A 54 -6.18 -3.51 -7.22
N ILE A 55 -7.50 -3.40 -7.25
CA ILE A 55 -8.42 -4.40 -7.77
C ILE A 55 -8.94 -3.85 -9.09
N LEU A 56 -8.63 -4.53 -10.20
CA LEU A 56 -9.31 -4.29 -11.48
C LEU A 56 -10.77 -4.73 -11.36
N ASN A 57 -11.72 -3.82 -11.59
CA ASN A 57 -13.15 -4.09 -11.40
C ASN A 57 -13.74 -4.93 -12.54
N THR A 58 -13.05 -5.03 -13.67
CA THR A 58 -13.49 -5.76 -14.88
C THR A 58 -13.25 -7.27 -14.80
N ILE A 59 -12.41 -7.73 -13.87
CA ILE A 59 -12.08 -9.14 -13.69
C ILE A 59 -12.37 -9.61 -12.26
N PRO A 60 -12.71 -10.90 -12.06
CA PRO A 60 -13.06 -11.42 -10.76
C PRO A 60 -11.84 -11.54 -9.84
N LEU A 61 -12.00 -11.14 -8.58
CA LEU A 61 -10.93 -11.14 -7.58
C LEU A 61 -10.45 -12.55 -7.18
N ASN A 62 -11.23 -13.59 -7.42
CA ASN A 62 -10.86 -15.00 -7.23
C ASN A 62 -10.21 -15.32 -5.87
N GLY A 63 -10.76 -14.75 -4.79
CA GLY A 63 -10.27 -14.98 -3.42
C GLY A 63 -8.98 -14.23 -3.07
N LEU A 64 -8.41 -13.44 -3.99
CA LEU A 64 -7.32 -12.54 -3.69
C LEU A 64 -7.80 -11.38 -2.80
N THR A 65 -6.87 -10.72 -2.11
CA THR A 65 -7.18 -9.46 -1.43
C THR A 65 -7.14 -8.28 -2.41
N MET A 66 -6.18 -8.31 -3.34
CA MET A 66 -5.98 -7.32 -4.40
C MET A 66 -5.40 -8.03 -5.64
N HIS A 67 -5.66 -7.49 -6.83
CA HIS A 67 -5.09 -8.01 -8.08
C HIS A 67 -3.61 -7.66 -8.22
N VAL A 68 -3.26 -6.41 -7.88
CA VAL A 68 -1.88 -5.91 -7.91
C VAL A 68 -1.52 -5.43 -6.51
N PHE A 69 -0.40 -5.93 -5.98
CA PHE A 69 0.02 -5.68 -4.60
C PHE A 69 1.37 -4.96 -4.53
N GLY A 70 1.48 -4.00 -3.61
CA GLY A 70 2.72 -3.33 -3.23
C GLY A 70 2.82 -3.18 -1.71
N GLY A 71 4.04 -3.29 -1.18
CA GLY A 71 4.34 -2.92 0.20
C GLY A 71 4.94 -1.52 0.26
N LEU A 72 4.64 -0.77 1.31
CA LEU A 72 5.38 0.47 1.60
C LEU A 72 6.84 0.13 1.87
N GLY A 73 7.73 0.72 1.10
CA GLY A 73 9.17 0.49 1.18
C GLY A 73 9.93 1.37 0.20
N SER A 74 11.24 1.13 0.10
CA SER A 74 12.11 1.82 -0.85
C SER A 74 13.11 0.87 -1.50
N LEU A 75 13.59 1.25 -2.69
CA LEU A 75 14.75 0.64 -3.34
C LEU A 75 16.06 1.09 -2.69
N ASP A 76 16.09 2.28 -2.08
CA ASP A 76 17.22 2.72 -1.27
C ASP A 76 17.23 1.94 0.05
N SER A 77 18.35 1.29 0.35
CA SER A 77 18.45 0.37 1.49
C SER A 77 18.33 1.09 2.83
N ASN A 78 18.89 2.30 2.96
CA ASN A 78 18.87 3.09 4.18
C ASN A 78 17.46 3.65 4.45
N GLU A 79 16.82 4.20 3.42
CA GLU A 79 15.42 4.64 3.49
C GLU A 79 14.51 3.46 3.83
N ASN A 80 14.70 2.30 3.21
CA ASN A 80 13.90 1.12 3.48
C ASN A 80 14.11 0.58 4.90
N ALA A 81 15.34 0.61 5.42
CA ALA A 81 15.63 0.27 6.82
C ALA A 81 14.90 1.23 7.76
N ARG A 82 14.95 2.53 7.47
CA ARG A 82 14.25 3.54 8.27
C ARG A 82 12.73 3.35 8.26
N ILE A 83 12.13 3.03 7.11
CA ILE A 83 10.70 2.71 7.02
C ILE A 83 10.35 1.52 7.92
N LYS A 84 11.18 0.46 7.91
CA LYS A 84 10.98 -0.71 8.76
C LYS A 84 11.10 -0.38 10.24
N GLU A 85 12.05 0.46 10.64
CA GLU A 85 12.17 0.93 12.03
C GLU A 85 10.94 1.71 12.49
N LEU A 86 10.44 2.61 11.63
CA LEU A 86 9.24 3.40 11.91
C LEU A 86 7.97 2.55 12.03
N LEU A 87 7.92 1.39 11.38
CA LEU A 87 6.83 0.42 11.48
C LEU A 87 7.06 -0.67 12.54
N ASN A 88 8.22 -0.69 13.20
CA ASN A 88 8.54 -1.58 14.32
C ASN A 88 8.26 -0.86 15.64
N LEU A 89 7.20 -1.23 16.34
CA LEU A 89 6.82 -0.62 17.62
C LEU A 89 7.59 -1.18 18.83
N GLU A 90 8.57 -2.06 18.62
CA GLU A 90 9.40 -2.66 19.69
C GLU A 90 10.70 -1.90 19.94
N ASN A 91 11.04 -0.90 19.12
CA ASN A 91 12.25 -0.09 19.29
C ASN A 91 12.00 1.18 20.13
N SER A 92 13.09 1.88 20.45
CA SER A 92 13.09 3.05 21.34
C SER A 92 12.73 4.39 20.68
N ILE A 93 12.25 4.40 19.42
CA ILE A 93 11.82 5.63 18.77
C ILE A 93 10.57 6.16 19.48
N SER A 94 10.59 7.44 19.87
CA SER A 94 9.44 8.07 20.53
C SER A 94 8.22 8.16 19.63
N ASP A 95 7.04 8.32 20.23
CA ASP A 95 5.79 8.35 19.48
C ASP A 95 5.70 9.59 18.56
N GLU A 96 6.25 10.73 19.00
CA GLU A 96 6.32 11.96 18.21
C GLU A 96 7.27 11.84 17.01
N GLU A 97 8.46 11.28 17.23
CA GLU A 97 9.43 11.05 16.16
C GLU A 97 8.88 10.03 15.15
N ARG A 98 8.25 8.97 15.64
CA ARG A 98 7.63 7.96 14.79
C ARG A 98 6.49 8.54 13.97
N ALA A 99 5.60 9.30 14.60
CA ALA A 99 4.46 9.90 13.93
C ALA A 99 4.90 10.87 12.82
N SER A 100 5.85 11.76 13.12
CA SER A 100 6.39 12.71 12.13
C SER A 100 7.10 12.00 10.97
N GLY A 101 7.94 11.00 11.27
CA GLY A 101 8.64 10.20 10.27
C GLY A 101 7.69 9.41 9.36
N LEU A 102 6.67 8.75 9.95
CA LEU A 102 5.67 8.01 9.19
C LEU A 102 4.83 8.94 8.31
N LYS A 103 4.38 10.10 8.82
CA LYS A 103 3.62 11.07 8.02
C LYS A 103 4.40 11.49 6.77
N LYS A 104 5.69 11.82 6.94
CA LYS A 104 6.56 12.18 5.82
C LYS A 104 6.63 11.06 4.76
N VAL A 105 6.99 9.85 5.18
CA VAL A 105 7.09 8.68 4.28
C VAL A 105 5.76 8.39 3.58
N LEU A 106 4.64 8.46 4.32
CA LEU A 106 3.31 8.17 3.77
C LEU A 106 2.90 9.20 2.72
N ILE A 107 3.20 10.49 2.92
CA ILE A 107 2.92 11.53 1.93
C ILE A 107 3.77 11.31 0.68
N GLU A 108 5.10 11.16 0.85
CA GLU A 108 6.06 11.12 -0.24
C GLU A 108 5.95 9.84 -1.10
N LYS A 109 5.68 8.69 -0.46
CA LYS A 109 5.72 7.39 -1.14
C LYS A 109 4.34 6.80 -1.39
N LEU A 110 3.45 6.83 -0.39
CA LEU A 110 2.17 6.15 -0.48
C LEU A 110 1.11 7.03 -1.15
N ALA A 111 0.83 8.20 -0.57
CA ALA A 111 -0.23 9.09 -1.01
C ALA A 111 -0.04 9.53 -2.46
N HIS A 112 1.19 9.94 -2.82
CA HIS A 112 1.53 10.28 -4.21
C HIS A 112 1.25 9.11 -5.17
N LYS A 113 1.72 7.90 -4.84
CA LYS A 113 1.58 6.70 -5.66
C LYS A 113 0.13 6.29 -5.89
N VAL A 114 -0.67 6.25 -4.82
CA VAL A 114 -2.08 5.82 -4.93
C VAL A 114 -2.96 6.91 -5.54
N SER A 115 -2.57 8.18 -5.45
CA SER A 115 -3.31 9.29 -6.08
C SER A 115 -3.07 9.37 -7.58
N SER A 116 -1.88 8.97 -8.06
CA SER A 116 -1.54 9.04 -9.48
C SER A 116 -2.11 7.90 -10.34
N VAL A 117 -2.64 6.83 -9.73
CA VAL A 117 -3.20 5.67 -10.45
C VAL A 117 -4.71 5.64 -10.26
N ASN A 118 -5.48 5.87 -11.33
CA ASN A 118 -6.95 5.99 -11.27
C ASN A 118 -7.69 5.06 -12.23
N THR A 119 -7.00 4.55 -13.25
CA THR A 119 -7.55 3.71 -14.33
C THR A 119 -6.80 2.39 -14.46
N GLU A 120 -7.33 1.43 -15.21
CA GLU A 120 -6.59 0.22 -15.53
C GLU A 120 -5.35 0.51 -16.39
N ALA A 121 -5.44 1.53 -17.26
CA ALA A 121 -4.30 1.99 -18.06
C ALA A 121 -3.14 2.49 -17.18
N ASP A 122 -3.43 3.22 -16.10
CA ASP A 122 -2.41 3.65 -15.14
C ASP A 122 -1.76 2.45 -14.44
N VAL A 123 -2.56 1.44 -14.06
CA VAL A 123 -2.04 0.20 -13.48
C VAL A 123 -1.09 -0.48 -14.46
N LEU A 124 -1.46 -0.59 -15.74
CA LEU A 124 -0.62 -1.18 -16.77
C LEU A 124 0.71 -0.42 -16.93
N VAL A 125 0.67 0.91 -16.93
CA VAL A 125 1.87 1.76 -16.97
C VAL A 125 2.79 1.47 -15.77
N GLU A 126 2.23 1.32 -14.57
CA GLU A 126 3.01 0.98 -13.37
C GLU A 126 3.58 -0.44 -13.42
N LEU A 127 2.84 -1.43 -13.92
CA LEU A 127 3.33 -2.80 -14.10
C LEU A 127 4.51 -2.85 -15.07
N LYS A 128 4.44 -2.12 -16.18
CA LYS A 128 5.52 -2.07 -17.20
C LYS A 128 6.82 -1.44 -16.70
N LYS A 129 6.79 -0.69 -15.58
CA LYS A 129 8.00 -0.15 -14.93
C LYS A 129 8.73 -1.18 -14.07
N GLN A 130 8.09 -2.30 -13.74
CA GLN A 130 8.70 -3.32 -12.87
C GLN A 130 9.73 -4.14 -13.66
N PRO A 131 10.85 -4.54 -13.03
CA PRO A 131 11.86 -5.36 -13.69
C PRO A 131 11.34 -6.76 -14.06
N HIS A 132 10.34 -7.27 -13.34
CA HIS A 132 9.68 -8.54 -13.60
C HIS A 132 8.23 -8.50 -13.08
N LEU A 133 7.40 -9.46 -13.53
CA LEU A 133 5.99 -9.58 -13.14
C LEU A 133 5.67 -10.88 -12.39
N ASN A 134 6.67 -11.49 -11.75
CA ASN A 134 6.55 -12.80 -11.10
C ASN A 134 5.53 -12.82 -9.95
N ASN A 135 5.30 -11.67 -9.32
CA ASN A 135 4.32 -11.47 -8.25
C ASN A 135 2.92 -11.11 -8.77
N ILE A 136 2.74 -10.97 -10.09
CA ILE A 136 1.46 -10.59 -10.68
C ILE A 136 0.65 -11.86 -11.01
N PRO A 137 -0.59 -11.99 -10.51
CA PRO A 137 -1.45 -13.13 -10.80
C PRO A 137 -1.70 -13.32 -12.30
N LEU A 138 -1.80 -14.58 -12.74
CA LEU A 138 -2.05 -14.92 -14.15
C LEU A 138 -3.30 -14.26 -14.72
N VAL A 139 -4.37 -14.10 -13.91
CA VAL A 139 -5.61 -13.43 -14.36
C VAL A 139 -5.34 -11.98 -14.78
N VAL A 140 -4.46 -11.27 -14.07
CA VAL A 140 -4.07 -9.89 -14.40
C VAL A 140 -3.18 -9.86 -15.63
N LYS A 141 -2.24 -10.80 -15.73
CA LYS A 141 -1.36 -10.89 -16.90
C LYS A 141 -2.15 -11.14 -18.17
N ARG A 142 -3.11 -12.07 -18.15
CA ARG A 142 -4.01 -12.36 -19.28
C ARG A 142 -4.88 -11.15 -19.64
N HIS A 143 -5.46 -10.49 -18.65
CA HIS A 143 -6.27 -9.29 -18.85
C HIS A 143 -5.50 -8.19 -19.60
N PHE A 144 -4.24 -7.98 -19.24
CA PHE A 144 -3.39 -6.96 -19.87
C PHE A 144 -2.50 -7.47 -21.01
N HIS A 145 -2.63 -8.73 -21.43
CA HIS A 145 -1.75 -9.36 -22.43
C HIS A 145 -0.25 -9.24 -22.10
N LEU A 146 0.11 -9.47 -20.84
CA LEU A 146 1.48 -9.45 -20.33
C LEU A 146 2.14 -10.85 -20.37
N PRO A 147 3.48 -10.94 -20.42
CA PRO A 147 4.18 -12.23 -20.39
C PRO A 147 3.89 -13.05 -19.13
N GLU A 148 3.56 -14.34 -19.31
CA GLU A 148 3.32 -15.31 -18.24
C GLU A 148 4.61 -15.75 -17.52
#